data_AF-A0A3L6MUD7-F1
#
_entry.id   AF-A0A3L6MUD7-F1
#
_cell.length_a   1.000
_cell.length_b   1.000
_cell.length_c   1.000
_cell.angle_alpha   90.00
_cell.angle_beta   90.00
_cell.angle_gamma   90.00
#
_symmetry.space_group_name_H-M   'P 1'
#
loop_
_entity.id
_entity.type
_entity.pdbx_description
1 polymer ?
#
loop_
_entity_poly.entity_id
_entity_poly.type
_entity_poly.pdbx_seq_one_letter_code
_entity_poly.pdbx_strand_id
1 'polypeptide(L)'
;MKQATKAILPVWKTTPITVLHRESGIPPVDQLLDARRLRFSARLKSLDEAHPLAIRTRPPRQPTYHDLIKRRYQIPAESSFRTRLRRANELFAPCTWPKLIYRCFHQEQMPPLQTASKEKSADAFSRWVESLDPLTSALNKSSQVKPEL
;
A
#
# COMPACT_ATOMS: atom_id res chain seq x y z
N MET A 1 -14.94 1.66 52.50
CA MET A 1 -15.87 0.56 52.14
C MET A 1 -15.85 0.16 50.66
N LYS A 2 -15.89 1.08 49.67
CA LYS A 2 -16.02 0.72 48.23
C LYS A 2 -14.81 -0.02 47.61
N GLN A 3 -13.60 0.16 48.14
CA GLN A 3 -12.39 -0.52 47.64
C GLN A 3 -12.35 -2.01 47.98
N ALA A 4 -12.82 -2.42 49.16
CA ALA A 4 -12.85 -3.81 49.57
C ALA A 4 -13.78 -4.65 48.69
N THR A 5 -14.94 -4.09 48.31
CA THR A 5 -15.89 -4.74 47.40
C THR A 5 -15.32 -4.94 45.99
N LYS A 6 -14.45 -4.02 45.52
CA LYS A 6 -13.77 -4.16 44.22
C LYS A 6 -12.77 -5.32 44.20
N ALA A 7 -12.20 -5.73 45.33
CA ALA A 7 -11.23 -6.81 45.38
C ALA A 7 -11.84 -8.20 45.11
N ILE A 8 -13.14 -8.37 45.35
CA ILE A 8 -13.87 -9.64 45.13
C ILE A 8 -14.25 -9.82 43.66
N LEU A 9 -14.37 -8.72 42.91
CA LEU A 9 -14.81 -8.74 41.52
C LEU A 9 -13.64 -9.03 40.56
N PRO A 10 -13.89 -9.72 39.43
CA PRO A 10 -12.88 -9.95 38.41
C PRO A 10 -12.24 -8.65 37.93
N VAL A 11 -10.93 -8.69 37.68
CA VAL A 11 -10.10 -7.53 37.29
C VAL A 11 -10.72 -6.74 36.12
N TRP A 12 -11.29 -7.41 35.12
CA TRP A 12 -11.89 -6.76 33.96
C TRP A 12 -13.15 -5.93 34.28
N LYS A 13 -13.82 -6.16 35.42
CA LYS A 13 -14.98 -5.36 35.87
C LYS A 13 -14.58 -4.13 36.69
N THR A 14 -13.43 -4.18 37.37
CA THR A 14 -13.03 -3.16 38.35
C THR A 14 -11.92 -2.24 37.87
N THR A 15 -11.20 -2.66 36.84
CA THR A 15 -10.13 -1.92 36.19
C THR A 15 -10.73 -1.02 35.10
N PRO A 16 -10.42 0.29 35.09
CA PRO A 16 -10.86 1.15 34.00
C PRO A 16 -10.27 0.67 32.67
N ILE A 17 -11.07 0.75 31.60
CA ILE A 17 -10.74 0.25 30.26
C ILE A 17 -9.38 0.78 29.76
N THR A 18 -9.03 2.01 30.10
CA THR A 18 -7.75 2.64 29.72
C THR A 18 -6.53 1.90 30.26
N VAL A 19 -6.61 1.37 31.49
CA VAL A 19 -5.54 0.56 32.08
C VAL A 19 -5.49 -0.80 31.40
N LEU A 20 -6.64 -1.43 31.12
CA LEU A 20 -6.68 -2.70 30.38
C LEU A 20 -6.03 -2.59 28.99
N HIS A 21 -6.28 -1.50 28.27
CA HIS A 21 -5.64 -1.26 26.96
C HIS A 21 -4.14 -1.03 27.08
N ARG A 22 -3.70 -0.32 28.13
CA ARG A 22 -2.28 -0.12 28.39
C ARG A 22 -1.58 -1.46 28.66
N GLU A 23 -2.15 -2.31 29.50
CA GLU A 23 -1.58 -3.63 29.83
C GLU A 23 -1.61 -4.61 28.65
N SER A 24 -2.58 -4.47 27.74
CA SER A 24 -2.62 -5.26 26.50
C SER A 24 -1.71 -4.72 25.39
N GLY A 25 -0.98 -3.62 25.64
CA GLY A 25 -0.12 -2.98 24.65
C GLY A 25 -0.86 -2.22 23.56
N ILE A 26 -2.18 -1.99 23.71
CA ILE A 26 -2.99 -1.21 22.78
C ILE A 26 -2.85 0.27 23.13
N PRO A 27 -2.30 1.11 22.24
CA PRO A 27 -2.19 2.54 22.51
C PRO A 27 -3.59 3.19 22.58
N PRO A 28 -3.72 4.33 23.28
CA PRO A 28 -4.98 5.07 23.33
C PRO A 28 -5.49 5.43 21.93
N VAL A 29 -6.81 5.54 21.81
CA VAL A 29 -7.51 5.75 20.53
C VAL A 29 -6.99 6.98 19.79
N ASP A 30 -6.69 8.06 20.50
CA ASP A 30 -6.19 9.31 19.89
C ASP A 30 -4.88 9.10 19.14
N GLN A 31 -3.93 8.38 19.73
CA GLN A 31 -2.65 8.05 19.08
C GLN A 31 -2.84 7.19 17.83
N LEU A 32 -3.77 6.23 17.87
CA LEU A 32 -4.11 5.40 16.71
C LEU A 32 -4.71 6.24 15.58
N LEU A 33 -5.62 7.15 15.91
CA LEU A 33 -6.26 8.03 14.93
C LEU A 33 -5.24 8.99 14.31
N ASP A 34 -4.33 9.55 15.11
CA ASP A 34 -3.29 10.45 14.62
C ASP A 34 -2.28 9.71 13.75
N ALA A 35 -1.83 8.52 14.15
CA ALA A 35 -0.99 7.67 13.31
C ALA A 35 -1.67 7.34 11.97
N ARG A 36 -2.99 7.08 11.98
CA ARG A 36 -3.76 6.82 10.75
C ARG A 36 -3.87 8.08 9.87
N ARG A 37 -4.12 9.24 10.47
CA ARG A 37 -4.18 10.53 9.76
C ARG A 37 -2.84 10.85 9.11
N LEU A 38 -1.73 10.67 9.83
CA LEU A 38 -0.38 10.89 9.32
C LEU A 38 -0.04 9.95 8.17
N ARG A 39 -0.30 8.64 8.30
CA ARG A 39 -0.09 7.67 7.21
C ARG A 39 -0.91 8.01 5.97
N PHE A 40 -2.16 8.42 6.15
CA PHE A 40 -3.02 8.84 5.05
C PHE A 40 -2.49 10.11 4.36
N SER A 41 -2.04 11.10 5.13
CA SER A 41 -1.44 12.31 4.60
C SER A 41 -0.14 12.04 3.82
N ALA A 42 0.74 11.19 4.34
CA ALA A 42 1.96 10.77 3.65
C ALA A 42 1.63 10.05 2.33
N ARG A 43 0.63 9.15 2.34
CA ARG A 43 0.17 8.48 1.13
C ARG A 43 -0.37 9.46 0.09
N LEU A 44 -1.07 10.51 0.50
CA LEU A 44 -1.55 11.55 -0.42
C LEU A 44 -0.40 12.36 -1.02
N LYS A 45 0.63 12.67 -0.24
CA LYS A 45 1.84 13.38 -0.72
C LYS A 45 2.68 12.53 -1.66
N SER A 46 2.65 11.21 -1.50
CA SER A 46 3.30 10.28 -2.39
C SER A 46 2.43 9.89 -3.59
N LEU A 47 1.36 10.61 -3.92
CA LEU A 47 0.60 10.41 -5.17
C LEU A 47 1.10 11.33 -6.26
N ASP A 48 1.06 10.85 -7.49
CA ASP A 48 1.53 11.60 -8.65
C ASP A 48 0.70 12.87 -8.84
N GLU A 49 1.32 13.92 -9.36
CA GLU A 49 0.69 15.22 -9.58
C GLU A 49 -0.48 15.15 -10.56
N ALA A 50 -0.48 14.17 -11.48
CA ALA A 50 -1.61 13.89 -12.38
C ALA A 50 -2.70 13.01 -11.74
N HIS A 51 -2.49 12.48 -10.53
CA HIS A 51 -3.47 11.66 -9.85
C HIS A 51 -4.71 12.48 -9.46
N PRO A 52 -5.94 11.96 -9.65
CA PRO A 52 -7.17 12.72 -9.38
C PRO A 52 -7.30 13.21 -7.93
N LEU A 53 -6.79 12.45 -6.96
CA LEU A 53 -6.76 12.88 -5.56
C LEU A 53 -5.76 14.01 -5.30
N ALA A 54 -4.61 14.03 -5.98
CA ALA A 54 -3.62 15.11 -5.85
C ALA A 54 -4.15 16.41 -6.47
N ILE A 55 -4.89 16.32 -7.57
CA ILE A 55 -5.57 17.48 -8.16
C ILE A 55 -6.57 18.10 -7.18
N ARG A 56 -7.34 17.26 -6.46
CA ARG A 56 -8.34 17.71 -5.48
C ARG A 56 -7.76 18.33 -4.20
N THR A 57 -6.49 18.06 -3.89
CA THR A 57 -5.82 18.65 -2.72
C THR A 57 -5.14 19.98 -3.02
N ARG A 58 -5.10 20.40 -4.29
CA ARG A 58 -4.54 21.70 -4.68
C ARG A 58 -5.29 22.83 -3.96
N PRO A 59 -4.57 23.88 -3.53
CA PRO A 59 -5.23 25.05 -2.97
C PRO A 59 -6.16 25.67 -4.01
N PRO A 60 -7.30 26.26 -3.59
CA PRO A 60 -8.17 26.97 -4.51
C PRO A 60 -7.36 28.08 -5.18
N ARG A 61 -7.58 28.29 -6.47
CA ARG A 61 -6.89 29.38 -7.18
C ARG A 61 -7.32 30.71 -6.57
N GLN A 62 -6.35 31.60 -6.36
CA GLN A 62 -6.68 32.96 -5.98
C GLN A 62 -7.50 33.60 -7.12
N PRO A 63 -8.55 34.37 -6.79
CA PRO A 63 -9.30 35.09 -7.80
C PRO A 63 -8.38 36.07 -8.54
N THR A 64 -8.34 35.95 -9.86
CA THR A 64 -7.75 36.97 -10.73
C THR A 64 -8.78 38.07 -10.91
N TYR A 65 -8.47 39.27 -10.44
CA TYR A 65 -9.38 40.40 -10.57
C TYR A 65 -9.12 41.17 -11.88
N HIS A 66 -10.19 41.45 -12.62
CA HIS A 66 -10.21 42.33 -13.78
C HIS A 66 -11.09 43.56 -13.48
N ASP A 67 -10.56 44.75 -13.73
CA ASP A 67 -11.21 46.02 -13.35
C ASP A 67 -12.54 46.27 -14.09
N LEU A 68 -12.67 45.73 -15.30
CA LEU A 68 -13.84 45.90 -16.16
C LEU A 68 -15.03 45.01 -15.77
N ILE A 69 -14.81 43.98 -14.94
CA ILE A 69 -15.82 42.99 -14.57
C ILE A 69 -16.31 43.30 -13.15
N LYS A 70 -17.61 43.14 -12.86
CA LYS A 70 -18.09 43.34 -11.47
C LYS A 70 -17.57 42.21 -10.57
N ARG A 71 -17.10 42.55 -9.36
CA ARG A 71 -16.52 41.58 -8.39
C ARG A 71 -17.36 40.34 -8.14
N ARG A 72 -18.70 40.47 -8.06
CA ARG A 72 -19.62 39.33 -7.85
C ARG A 72 -19.54 38.23 -8.92
N TYR A 73 -19.12 38.58 -10.14
CA TYR A 73 -18.95 37.63 -11.25
C TYR A 73 -17.55 37.03 -11.31
N GLN A 74 -16.61 37.55 -10.51
CA GLN A 74 -15.22 37.12 -10.45
C GLN A 74 -14.92 36.25 -9.23
N ILE A 75 -15.93 36.01 -8.38
CA ILE A 75 -15.80 35.10 -7.23
C ILE A 75 -15.66 33.68 -7.79
N PRO A 76 -14.55 32.97 -7.52
CA PRO A 76 -14.37 31.61 -7.98
C PRO A 76 -15.48 30.74 -7.41
N ALA A 77 -16.09 29.89 -8.24
CA ALA A 77 -17.05 28.87 -7.79
C ALA A 77 -16.38 27.77 -6.95
N GLU A 78 -15.05 27.81 -6.80
CA GLU A 78 -14.29 26.86 -6.02
C GLU A 78 -14.59 27.04 -4.54
N SER A 79 -15.11 25.98 -3.89
CA SER A 79 -15.61 26.10 -2.52
C SER A 79 -14.50 26.56 -1.58
N SER A 80 -14.75 27.65 -0.86
CA SER A 80 -13.86 28.15 0.20
C SER A 80 -13.65 27.10 1.30
N PHE A 81 -14.61 26.17 1.45
CA PHE A 81 -14.60 25.15 2.49
C PHE A 81 -13.42 24.17 2.34
N ARG A 82 -12.70 23.95 3.45
CA ARG A 82 -11.62 22.96 3.53
C ARG A 82 -12.23 21.56 3.56
N THR A 83 -12.17 20.85 2.42
CA THR A 83 -12.57 19.44 2.37
C THR A 83 -11.72 18.61 3.34
N ARG A 84 -12.25 17.47 3.84
CA ARG A 84 -11.51 16.54 4.71
C ARG A 84 -10.19 16.09 4.07
N LEU A 85 -10.19 15.93 2.73
CA LEU A 85 -9.02 15.56 1.95
C LEU A 85 -7.94 16.66 1.99
N ARG A 86 -8.34 17.93 1.80
CA ARG A 86 -7.42 19.08 1.87
C ARG A 86 -6.81 19.22 3.27
N ARG A 87 -7.63 19.10 4.32
CA ARG A 87 -7.15 19.11 5.72
C ARG A 87 -6.13 18.02 6.00
N ALA A 88 -6.34 16.81 5.49
CA ALA A 88 -5.37 15.73 5.66
C ALA A 88 -4.07 16.00 4.90
N ASN A 89 -4.14 16.57 3.69
CA ASN A 89 -2.95 16.92 2.89
C ASN A 89 -2.08 18.01 3.55
N GLU A 90 -2.65 18.84 4.41
CA GLU A 90 -1.93 19.89 5.16
C GLU A 90 -1.12 19.32 6.34
N LEU A 91 -1.38 18.09 6.80
CA LEU A 91 -0.75 17.50 8.00
C LEU A 91 0.71 17.05 7.79
N PHE A 92 1.10 16.79 6.54
CA PHE A 92 2.44 16.29 6.21
C PHE A 92 3.17 17.29 5.33
N ALA A 93 4.48 17.41 5.52
CA ALA A 93 5.32 18.25 4.67
C ALA A 93 5.25 17.78 3.20
N PRO A 94 5.44 18.68 2.21
CA PRO A 94 5.64 18.27 0.83
C PRO A 94 6.82 17.30 0.75
N CYS A 95 6.61 16.15 0.10
CA CYS A 95 7.67 15.19 -0.17
C CYS A 95 8.06 15.27 -1.64
N THR A 96 9.36 15.21 -1.93
CA THR A 96 9.81 14.98 -3.30
C THR A 96 9.38 13.58 -3.70
N TRP A 97 8.62 13.50 -4.79
CA TRP A 97 8.25 12.22 -5.36
C TRP A 97 9.51 11.45 -5.76
N PRO A 98 9.64 10.16 -5.39
CA PRO A 98 10.70 9.34 -5.95
C PRO A 98 10.44 9.27 -7.45
N LYS A 99 11.33 9.87 -8.24
CA LYS A 99 11.24 9.82 -9.70
C LYS A 99 11.21 8.35 -10.09
N LEU A 100 10.12 7.91 -10.71
CA LEU A 100 10.03 6.56 -11.26
C LEU A 100 11.17 6.45 -12.29
N ILE A 101 12.26 5.81 -11.88
CA ILE A 101 13.27 5.37 -12.83
C ILE A 101 12.58 4.22 -13.53
N TYR A 102 11.98 4.51 -14.69
CA TYR A 102 11.60 3.45 -15.59
C TYR A 102 12.89 2.68 -15.83
N ARG A 103 12.97 1.46 -15.29
CA ARG A 103 14.02 0.54 -15.68
C ARG A 103 13.67 0.22 -17.12
N CYS A 104 14.15 1.06 -18.04
CA CYS A 104 14.32 0.67 -19.41
C CYS A 104 15.12 -0.62 -19.25
N PHE A 105 14.49 -1.76 -19.54
CA PHE A 105 15.25 -2.88 -20.07
C PHE A 105 15.89 -2.26 -21.29
N HIS A 106 17.06 -1.67 -21.08
CA HIS A 106 17.92 -1.32 -22.17
C HIS A 106 17.97 -2.62 -22.96
N GLN A 107 17.83 -2.48 -24.26
CA GLN A 107 17.97 -3.55 -25.22
C GLN A 107 19.43 -4.04 -25.22
N GLU A 108 20.04 -4.22 -24.02
CA GLU A 108 20.90 -5.33 -23.68
C GLU A 108 20.34 -6.49 -24.48
N GLN A 109 21.02 -6.80 -25.56
CA GLN A 109 20.76 -7.93 -26.40
C GLN A 109 21.04 -9.13 -25.51
N MET A 110 20.10 -9.46 -24.62
CA MET A 110 20.23 -10.60 -23.73
C MET A 110 20.37 -11.78 -24.68
N PRO A 111 21.53 -12.48 -24.71
CA PRO A 111 21.63 -13.67 -25.51
C PRO A 111 20.45 -14.56 -25.10
N PRO A 112 19.69 -15.12 -26.06
CA PRO A 112 18.52 -15.89 -25.73
C PRO A 112 18.92 -16.92 -24.68
N LEU A 113 18.24 -16.89 -23.53
CA LEU A 113 18.53 -17.78 -22.38
C LEU A 113 18.51 -19.26 -22.79
N GLN A 114 17.92 -19.54 -23.96
CA GLN A 114 17.85 -20.83 -24.58
C GLN A 114 18.31 -20.72 -26.05
N THR A 115 19.57 -21.08 -26.30
CA THR A 115 20.16 -21.19 -27.65
C THR A 115 19.87 -22.54 -28.32
N ALA A 116 19.36 -23.52 -27.56
CA ALA A 116 18.99 -24.84 -28.07
C ALA A 116 17.53 -24.86 -28.54
N SER A 117 17.25 -25.59 -29.63
CA SER A 117 15.86 -25.87 -30.04
C SER A 117 15.15 -26.70 -28.97
N LYS A 118 13.82 -26.60 -28.93
CA LYS A 118 12.99 -27.34 -27.99
C LYS A 118 13.24 -28.85 -28.08
N GLU A 119 13.44 -29.40 -29.28
CA GLU A 119 13.74 -30.83 -29.46
C GLU A 119 15.08 -31.21 -28.82
N LYS A 120 16.14 -30.42 -29.06
CA LYS A 120 17.47 -30.69 -28.47
C LYS A 120 17.45 -30.61 -26.94
N SER A 121 16.70 -29.67 -26.38
CA SER A 121 16.52 -29.57 -24.93
C SER A 121 15.74 -30.76 -24.37
N ALA A 122 14.70 -31.22 -25.08
CA ALA A 122 13.93 -32.39 -24.68
C ALA A 122 14.77 -33.67 -24.72
N ASP A 123 15.58 -33.87 -25.76
CA ASP A 123 16.49 -35.01 -25.87
C ASP A 123 17.56 -34.99 -24.77
N ALA A 124 18.15 -33.83 -24.50
CA ALA A 124 19.12 -33.67 -23.41
C ALA A 124 18.49 -33.97 -22.04
N PHE A 125 17.24 -33.55 -21.83
CA PHE A 125 16.49 -33.86 -20.61
C PHE A 125 16.21 -35.36 -20.50
N SER A 126 15.72 -36.00 -21.56
CA SER A 126 15.46 -37.44 -21.56
C SER A 126 16.72 -38.26 -21.27
N ARG A 127 17.85 -37.91 -21.89
CA ARG A 127 19.16 -38.54 -21.60
C ARG A 127 19.61 -38.31 -20.17
N TRP A 128 19.38 -37.12 -19.63
CA TRP A 128 19.67 -36.84 -18.22
C TRP A 128 18.79 -37.68 -17.30
N VAL A 129 17.49 -37.81 -17.58
CA VAL A 129 16.57 -38.67 -16.81
C VAL A 129 17.02 -40.14 -16.87
N GLU A 130 17.46 -40.62 -18.02
CA GLU A 130 17.99 -41.98 -18.19
C GLU A 130 19.32 -42.20 -17.45
N SER A 131 20.11 -41.14 -17.26
CA SER A 131 21.36 -41.18 -16.49
C SER A 131 21.19 -41.17 -14.97
N LEU A 132 19.97 -40.87 -14.48
CA LEU A 132 19.69 -40.87 -13.04
C LEU A 132 19.52 -42.31 -12.53
N ASP A 133 20.10 -42.59 -11.36
CA ASP A 133 19.94 -43.90 -10.73
C ASP A 133 18.47 -44.23 -10.45
N PRO A 134 18.01 -45.47 -10.64
CA PRO A 134 16.61 -45.86 -10.49
C PRO A 134 15.97 -45.43 -9.16
N LEU A 135 16.77 -45.34 -8.09
CA LEU A 135 16.33 -44.96 -6.75
C LEU A 135 15.88 -43.48 -6.63
N THR A 136 16.44 -42.57 -7.45
CA THR A 136 16.06 -41.14 -7.44
C THR A 136 14.89 -40.82 -8.35
N SER A 137 14.62 -41.66 -9.35
CA SER A 137 13.49 -41.50 -10.29
C SER A 137 12.11 -41.75 -9.66
N ALA A 138 12.05 -42.49 -8.55
CA ALA A 138 10.79 -42.90 -7.92
C ALA A 138 10.06 -41.75 -7.19
N LEU A 139 10.75 -40.69 -6.79
CA LEU A 139 10.15 -39.59 -6.03
C LEU A 139 9.25 -38.66 -6.88
N ASN A 140 9.46 -38.61 -8.20
CA ASN A 140 8.78 -37.68 -9.10
C ASN A 140 7.60 -38.27 -9.91
N LYS A 141 7.37 -39.59 -9.84
CA LYS A 141 6.26 -40.24 -10.58
C LYS A 141 4.89 -40.12 -9.90
N SER A 142 4.84 -39.60 -8.68
CA SER A 142 3.61 -39.50 -7.87
C SER A 142 2.65 -38.38 -8.27
N SER A 143 3.02 -37.50 -9.22
CA SER A 143 2.20 -36.33 -9.61
C SER A 143 1.60 -36.40 -11.01
N GLN A 144 1.72 -37.53 -11.73
CA GLN A 144 1.02 -37.71 -13.01
C GLN A 144 -0.36 -38.30 -12.78
N VAL A 145 -1.35 -37.41 -12.58
CA VAL A 145 -2.78 -37.75 -12.65
C VAL A 145 -3.14 -38.02 -14.10
N LYS A 146 -3.65 -39.23 -14.39
CA LYS A 146 -4.22 -39.60 -15.70
C LYS A 146 -5.48 -38.77 -15.98
N PRO A 147 -5.66 -38.20 -17.18
CA PRO A 147 -6.97 -37.70 -17.60
C PRO A 147 -7.84 -38.91 -17.99
N GLU A 148 -8.91 -39.16 -17.23
CA GLU A 148 -9.95 -40.11 -17.62
C GLU A 148 -10.88 -39.46 -18.65
N LEU A 149 -11.31 -40.30 -19.61
CA LEU A 149 -12.24 -40.00 -20.70
C LEU A 149 -13.68 -40.25 -20.25
#